data_AF-I3TCW8-F1
#
_entry.id   AF-I3TCW8-F1
#
_cell.length_a   1.000
_cell.length_b   1.000
_cell.length_c   1.000
_cell.angle_alpha   90.00
_cell.angle_beta   90.00
_cell.angle_gamma   90.00
#
_symmetry.space_group_name_H-M   'P 1'
#
loop_
_entity.id
_entity.type
_entity.pdbx_description
1 polymer ?
#
loop_
_entity_poly.entity_id
_entity_poly.type
_entity_poly.pdbx_seq_one_letter_code
_entity_poly.pdbx_strand_id
1 'polypeptide(L)'
;MRWLSQEWFLLLDDDTVLLKGAVEKALNAYQSLPSALRGRVGIISLGAVNGDCKVKAVRFEPTSGSLVRAGIFRLARFRDDFFLDQSDFDFYARVRRLGYLTLRLDCKLIDHELGRERWIPIISSILGRAIDYEPPWRYYYIVRNSTILLREGLIDPATYIHQLANWGARILLADGLTKLLKPLVLGLTHGLMHEIGFLDKRYIG
;
A
#
# COMPACT_ATOMS: atom_id res chain seq x y z
N MET A 1 11.43 -35.30 -14.51
CA MET A 1 11.30 -34.52 -13.26
C MET A 1 11.43 -33.04 -13.64
N ARG A 2 10.32 -32.30 -13.82
CA ARG A 2 10.36 -30.90 -14.27
C ARG A 2 10.64 -30.00 -13.06
N TRP A 3 11.81 -29.36 -13.04
CA TRP A 3 12.05 -28.18 -12.22
C TRP A 3 11.15 -27.06 -12.73
N LEU A 4 9.96 -26.89 -12.16
CA LEU A 4 9.27 -25.61 -12.25
C LEU A 4 9.99 -24.68 -11.28
N SER A 5 11.09 -24.06 -11.71
CA SER A 5 11.67 -22.94 -10.98
C SER A 5 10.55 -21.93 -10.78
N GLN A 6 10.16 -21.70 -9.53
CA GLN A 6 9.14 -20.71 -9.24
C GLN A 6 9.76 -19.36 -9.49
N GLU A 7 9.34 -18.72 -10.58
CA GLU A 7 9.79 -17.38 -10.93
C GLU A 7 9.11 -16.36 -10.03
N TRP A 8 9.92 -15.46 -9.46
CA TRP A 8 9.47 -14.34 -8.64
C TRP A 8 9.90 -13.04 -9.33
N PHE A 9 9.02 -12.06 -9.34
CA PHE A 9 9.36 -10.68 -9.66
C PHE A 9 9.60 -9.93 -8.35
N LEU A 10 10.71 -9.21 -8.27
CA LEU A 10 10.95 -8.24 -7.21
C LEU A 10 10.48 -6.88 -7.71
N LEU A 11 9.55 -6.27 -7.00
CA LEU A 11 9.06 -4.92 -7.27
C LEU A 11 9.76 -3.94 -6.33
N LEU A 12 10.26 -2.83 -6.88
CA LEU A 12 10.98 -1.78 -6.16
C LEU A 12 10.59 -0.42 -6.74
N ASP A 13 10.60 0.59 -5.88
CA ASP A 13 10.56 2.00 -6.26
C ASP A 13 12.00 2.55 -6.38
N ASP A 14 12.14 3.75 -6.93
CA ASP A 14 13.44 4.39 -7.20
C ASP A 14 14.20 4.81 -5.93
N ASP A 15 13.49 4.99 -4.83
CA ASP A 15 14.00 5.31 -3.49
C ASP A 15 14.19 4.07 -2.58
N THR A 16 14.01 2.87 -3.14
CA THR A 16 14.12 1.63 -2.36
C THR A 16 15.52 1.04 -2.43
N VAL A 17 16.17 0.93 -1.27
CA VAL A 17 17.50 0.33 -1.14
C VAL A 17 17.37 -1.08 -0.57
N LEU A 18 17.71 -2.08 -1.38
CA LEU A 18 17.69 -3.48 -0.98
C LEU A 18 18.92 -3.82 -0.12
N LEU A 19 18.69 -4.33 1.10
CA LEU A 19 19.78 -4.77 1.95
C LEU A 19 20.42 -6.06 1.44
N LYS A 20 21.71 -6.24 1.75
CA LYS A 20 22.48 -7.42 1.34
C LYS A 20 21.80 -8.71 1.83
N GLY A 21 21.55 -9.63 0.90
CA GLY A 21 20.93 -10.93 1.20
C GLY A 21 19.42 -10.89 1.47
N ALA A 22 18.75 -9.75 1.25
CA ALA A 22 17.32 -9.60 1.54
C ALA A 22 16.44 -10.60 0.78
N VAL A 23 16.66 -10.74 -0.53
CA VAL A 23 15.91 -11.69 -1.38
C VAL A 23 16.17 -13.13 -0.94
N GLU A 24 17.43 -13.49 -0.67
CA GLU A 24 17.78 -14.84 -0.21
C GLU A 24 17.09 -15.16 1.12
N LYS A 25 17.14 -14.24 2.09
CA LYS A 25 16.49 -14.40 3.39
C LYS A 25 14.97 -14.57 3.25
N ALA A 26 14.33 -13.80 2.37
CA ALA A 26 12.90 -13.92 2.09
C ALA A 26 12.54 -15.26 1.42
N LEU A 27 13.34 -15.72 0.45
CA LEU A 27 13.14 -17.02 -0.21
C LEU A 27 13.39 -18.19 0.75
N ASN A 28 14.38 -18.09 1.64
CA ASN A 28 14.64 -19.09 2.68
C ASN A 28 13.48 -19.15 3.68
N ALA A 29 12.93 -17.99 4.10
CA ALA A 29 11.75 -17.92 4.94
C ALA A 29 10.51 -18.52 4.25
N TYR A 30 10.38 -18.36 2.93
CA TYR A 30 9.35 -19.05 2.16
C TYR A 30 9.55 -20.56 2.09
N GLN A 31 10.78 -21.02 1.90
CA GLN A 31 11.11 -22.44 1.84
C GLN A 31 10.87 -23.17 3.17
N SER A 32 11.01 -22.46 4.30
CA SER A 32 10.73 -23.01 5.64
C SER A 32 9.24 -23.09 5.98
N LEU A 33 8.35 -22.52 5.16
CA LEU A 33 6.91 -22.65 5.36
C LEU A 33 6.45 -24.10 5.12
N PRO A 34 5.41 -24.56 5.84
CA PRO A 34 4.76 -25.83 5.57
C PRO A 34 4.44 -26.00 4.08
N SER A 35 4.68 -27.19 3.53
CA SER A 35 4.47 -27.50 2.09
C SER A 35 3.06 -27.14 1.62
N ALA A 36 2.05 -27.36 2.47
CA ALA A 36 0.64 -27.01 2.21
C ALA A 36 0.40 -25.51 2.02
N LEU A 37 1.24 -24.63 2.58
CA LEU A 37 1.12 -23.18 2.44
C LEU A 37 1.92 -22.64 1.26
N ARG A 38 3.06 -23.24 0.92
CA ARG A 38 3.98 -22.72 -0.12
C ARG A 38 3.28 -22.48 -1.46
N GLY A 39 2.44 -23.42 -1.90
CA GLY A 39 1.67 -23.29 -3.16
C GLY A 39 0.62 -22.17 -3.15
N ARG A 40 0.25 -21.67 -1.97
CA ARG A 40 -0.74 -20.61 -1.78
C ARG A 40 -0.10 -19.24 -1.58
N VAL A 41 1.22 -19.12 -1.46
CA VAL A 41 1.88 -17.81 -1.29
C VAL A 41 1.97 -17.09 -2.63
N GLY A 42 1.38 -15.89 -2.68
CA GLY A 42 1.44 -15.02 -3.85
C GLY A 42 2.38 -13.85 -3.74
N ILE A 43 2.49 -13.26 -2.55
CA ILE A 43 3.39 -12.14 -2.27
C ILE A 43 4.17 -12.39 -0.98
N ILE A 44 5.46 -12.05 -0.99
CA ILE A 44 6.30 -11.92 0.21
C ILE A 44 6.87 -10.50 0.22
N SER A 45 6.38 -9.69 1.13
CA SER A 45 6.80 -8.30 1.31
C SER A 45 8.02 -8.26 2.24
N LEU A 46 9.07 -7.55 1.83
CA LEU A 46 10.29 -7.34 2.59
C LEU A 46 10.03 -6.25 3.64
N GLY A 47 10.35 -6.53 4.91
CA GLY A 47 10.15 -5.54 5.96
C GLY A 47 11.12 -4.36 5.86
N ALA A 48 10.62 -3.14 6.10
CA ALA A 48 11.44 -1.92 6.18
C ALA A 48 11.95 -1.62 7.61
N VAL A 49 11.43 -2.33 8.61
CA VAL A 49 11.71 -2.09 10.03
C VAL A 49 12.21 -3.36 10.72
N ASN A 50 12.99 -3.18 11.78
CA ASN A 50 13.43 -4.29 12.61
C ASN A 50 12.24 -4.96 13.31
N GLY A 51 12.28 -6.28 13.37
CA GLY A 51 11.26 -7.12 14.00
C GLY A 51 11.83 -8.49 14.33
N ASP A 52 10.95 -9.44 14.63
CA ASP A 52 11.34 -10.79 15.07
C ASP A 52 11.70 -11.75 13.93
N CYS A 53 11.83 -11.24 12.70
CA CYS A 53 12.11 -12.01 11.49
C CYS A 53 11.08 -13.11 11.19
N LYS A 54 9.86 -13.04 11.75
CA LYS A 54 8.81 -14.01 11.45
C LYS A 54 8.02 -13.64 10.22
N VAL A 55 7.50 -14.65 9.54
CA VAL A 55 6.56 -14.48 8.43
C VAL A 55 5.17 -14.25 9.00
N LYS A 56 4.53 -13.15 8.61
CA LYS A 56 3.19 -12.75 9.08
C LYS A 56 2.25 -12.59 7.88
N ALA A 57 1.01 -13.02 8.04
CA ALA A 57 -0.03 -12.72 7.05
C ALA A 57 -0.40 -11.24 7.14
N VAL A 58 -0.47 -10.57 6.00
CA VAL A 58 -0.77 -9.13 5.90
C VAL A 58 -1.86 -8.91 4.87
N ARG A 59 -2.73 -7.91 5.10
CA ARG A 59 -3.75 -7.50 4.11
C ARG A 59 -3.21 -6.47 3.12
N PHE A 60 -2.11 -5.81 3.46
CA PHE A 60 -1.59 -4.71 2.67
C PHE A 60 -0.17 -4.42 3.12
N GLU A 61 0.70 -4.14 2.16
CA GLU A 61 1.99 -3.48 2.32
C GLU A 61 2.19 -2.58 1.08
N PRO A 62 3.06 -1.56 1.15
CA PRO A 62 3.57 -0.93 -0.06
C PRO A 62 4.07 -1.98 -1.05
N THR A 63 3.79 -1.77 -2.34
CA THR A 63 4.22 -2.72 -3.37
C THR A 63 5.75 -2.79 -3.46
N SER A 64 6.44 -1.67 -3.25
CA SER A 64 7.89 -1.65 -3.22
C SER A 64 8.45 -2.59 -2.14
N GLY A 65 9.47 -3.37 -2.52
CA GLY A 65 10.02 -4.41 -1.68
C GLY A 65 9.18 -5.69 -1.66
N SER A 66 8.37 -5.96 -2.69
CA SER A 66 7.55 -7.17 -2.75
C SER A 66 8.08 -8.18 -3.75
N LEU A 67 8.30 -9.42 -3.28
CA LEU A 67 8.48 -10.58 -4.13
C LEU A 67 7.10 -11.11 -4.52
N VAL A 68 6.74 -11.02 -5.79
CA VAL A 68 5.47 -11.50 -6.34
C VAL A 68 5.73 -12.70 -7.24
N ARG A 69 4.98 -13.79 -7.04
CA ARG A 69 5.07 -14.95 -7.91
C ARG A 69 4.66 -14.58 -9.34
N ALA A 70 5.49 -14.92 -10.33
CA ALA A 70 5.31 -14.45 -11.71
C ALA A 70 3.94 -14.81 -12.32
N GLY A 71 3.44 -16.03 -12.06
CA GLY A 71 2.12 -16.44 -12.52
C GLY A 71 0.98 -15.61 -11.93
N ILE A 72 1.12 -15.13 -10.69
CA ILE A 72 0.11 -14.32 -10.01
C ILE A 72 0.18 -12.87 -10.47
N PHE A 73 1.39 -12.34 -10.67
CA PHE A 73 1.59 -11.01 -11.23
C PHE A 73 0.84 -10.83 -12.56
N ARG A 74 0.88 -11.86 -13.44
CA ARG A 74 0.17 -11.87 -14.72
C ARG A 74 -1.36 -11.92 -14.58
N LEU A 75 -1.89 -12.52 -13.51
CA LEU A 75 -3.32 -12.66 -13.27
C LEU A 75 -3.93 -11.44 -12.57
N ALA A 76 -3.26 -10.92 -11.54
CA ALA A 76 -3.77 -9.79 -10.77
C ALA A 76 -3.66 -8.48 -11.57
N ARG A 77 -2.51 -8.27 -12.26
CA ARG A 77 -2.07 -7.05 -12.96
C ARG A 77 -2.15 -5.78 -12.10
N PHE A 78 -1.26 -4.83 -12.34
CA PHE A 78 -1.42 -3.50 -11.74
C PHE A 78 -2.54 -2.76 -12.47
N ARG A 79 -3.38 -2.10 -11.68
CA ARG A 79 -4.34 -1.12 -12.18
C ARG A 79 -3.55 0.10 -12.68
N ASP A 80 -3.88 0.55 -13.88
CA ASP A 80 -3.21 1.65 -14.60
C ASP A 80 -4.09 2.90 -14.76
N ASP A 81 -5.36 2.82 -14.36
CA ASP A 81 -6.32 3.91 -14.44
C ASP A 81 -6.31 4.85 -13.21
N PHE A 82 -5.68 4.41 -12.11
CA PHE A 82 -5.41 5.23 -10.94
C PHE A 82 -4.14 6.04 -11.20
N PHE A 83 -4.28 7.36 -11.24
CA PHE A 83 -3.13 8.25 -11.39
C PHE A 83 -2.14 8.14 -10.23
N LEU A 84 -2.64 8.19 -8.99
CA LEU A 84 -1.84 8.13 -7.76
C LEU A 84 -2.66 7.51 -6.63
N ASP A 85 -1.98 6.83 -5.71
CA ASP A 85 -2.50 6.20 -4.49
C ASP A 85 -3.47 5.03 -4.72
N GLN A 86 -3.50 4.12 -3.74
CA GLN A 86 -4.41 2.97 -3.65
C GLN A 86 -4.21 1.84 -4.66
N SER A 87 -3.29 1.97 -5.63
CA SER A 87 -2.90 0.88 -6.54
C SER A 87 -2.40 -0.35 -5.79
N ASP A 88 -1.66 -0.15 -4.71
CA ASP A 88 -1.14 -1.22 -3.86
C ASP A 88 -2.29 -1.96 -3.14
N PHE A 89 -3.30 -1.22 -2.65
CA PHE A 89 -4.47 -1.81 -2.02
C PHE A 89 -5.27 -2.66 -3.00
N ASP A 90 -5.46 -2.15 -4.23
CA ASP A 90 -6.07 -2.88 -5.34
C ASP A 90 -5.31 -4.19 -5.62
N PHE A 91 -3.99 -4.10 -5.82
CA PHE A 91 -3.16 -5.23 -6.19
C PHE A 91 -3.18 -6.33 -5.12
N TYR A 92 -2.97 -5.97 -3.86
CA TYR A 92 -3.01 -6.92 -2.74
C TYR A 92 -4.40 -7.55 -2.59
N ALA A 93 -5.47 -6.77 -2.75
CA ALA A 93 -6.84 -7.28 -2.70
C ALA A 93 -7.14 -8.27 -3.84
N ARG A 94 -6.69 -7.97 -5.07
CA ARG A 94 -6.83 -8.87 -6.23
C ARG A 94 -6.07 -10.18 -6.01
N VAL A 95 -4.84 -10.14 -5.51
CA VAL A 95 -4.08 -11.36 -5.18
C VAL A 95 -4.81 -12.22 -4.15
N ARG A 96 -5.38 -11.61 -3.10
CA ARG A 96 -6.18 -12.36 -2.12
C ARG A 96 -7.49 -12.91 -2.68
N ARG A 97 -8.17 -12.17 -3.57
CA ARG A 97 -9.38 -12.65 -4.27
C ARG A 97 -9.12 -13.87 -5.13
N LEU A 98 -7.91 -14.00 -5.68
CA LEU A 98 -7.46 -15.20 -6.38
C LEU A 98 -7.14 -16.38 -5.43
N GLY A 99 -7.33 -16.22 -4.11
CA GLY A 99 -7.13 -17.27 -3.11
C GLY A 99 -5.70 -17.40 -2.57
N TYR A 100 -4.81 -16.47 -2.94
CA TYR A 100 -3.42 -16.48 -2.52
C TYR A 100 -3.17 -15.69 -1.23
N LEU A 101 -2.18 -16.16 -0.46
CA LEU A 101 -1.68 -15.53 0.75
C LEU A 101 -0.71 -14.41 0.39
N THR A 102 -0.87 -13.29 1.07
CA THR A 102 0.05 -12.15 1.07
C THR A 102 0.75 -12.10 2.42
N LEU A 103 2.08 -12.19 2.40
CA LEU A 103 2.91 -12.33 3.60
C LEU A 103 3.87 -11.14 3.71
N ARG A 104 4.27 -10.82 4.93
CA ARG A 104 5.42 -9.96 5.23
C ARG A 104 6.45 -10.74 6.03
N LEU A 105 7.73 -10.58 5.69
CA LEU A 105 8.83 -11.01 6.52
C LEU A 105 9.20 -9.86 7.47
N ASP A 106 8.90 -10.01 8.76
CA ASP A 106 8.95 -8.95 9.78
C ASP A 106 10.38 -8.68 10.27
N CYS A 107 11.26 -8.31 9.35
CA CYS A 107 12.60 -7.82 9.66
C CYS A 107 13.07 -6.84 8.61
N LYS A 108 14.06 -6.03 8.98
CA LYS A 108 14.61 -5.00 8.12
C LYS A 108 15.40 -5.65 6.98
N LEU A 109 14.91 -5.46 5.77
CA LEU A 109 15.40 -6.03 4.51
C LEU A 109 15.48 -5.01 3.38
N ILE A 110 14.74 -3.92 3.51
CA ILE A 110 14.85 -2.74 2.66
C ILE A 110 15.03 -1.51 3.54
N ASP A 111 15.71 -0.51 3.01
CA ASP A 111 15.51 0.88 3.39
C ASP A 111 14.61 1.52 2.34
N HIS A 112 13.72 2.40 2.81
CA HIS A 112 12.76 3.10 1.96
C HIS A 112 12.54 4.48 2.56
N GLU A 113 12.60 5.52 1.74
CA GLU A 113 12.24 6.85 2.19
C GLU A 113 10.72 6.88 2.41
N LEU A 114 10.30 7.15 3.65
CA LEU A 114 8.89 7.41 3.90
C LEU A 114 8.53 8.76 3.26
N GLY A 115 7.25 8.90 2.91
CA GLY A 115 6.73 10.11 2.30
C GLY A 115 6.97 11.37 3.13
N ARG A 116 6.44 12.51 2.67
CA ARG A 116 6.72 13.80 3.29
C ARG A 116 6.30 13.81 4.76
N GLU A 117 7.21 14.20 5.64
CA GLU A 117 6.89 14.46 7.05
C GLU A 117 6.55 15.94 7.26
N ARG A 118 5.61 16.20 8.17
CA ARG A 118 5.26 17.57 8.58
C ARG A 118 5.09 17.62 10.10
N TRP A 119 5.55 18.71 10.69
CA TRP A 119 5.23 19.01 12.08
C TRP A 119 3.79 19.52 12.19
N ILE A 120 2.91 18.75 12.82
CA ILE A 120 1.50 19.08 13.03
C ILE A 120 1.31 19.35 14.54
N PRO A 121 0.94 20.58 14.96
CA PRO A 121 0.79 20.93 16.37
C PRO A 121 -0.08 19.94 17.15
N ILE A 122 0.19 19.79 18.44
CA ILE A 122 -0.43 18.81 19.34
C ILE A 122 0.01 17.38 19.04
N ILE A 123 -0.28 16.82 17.85
CA ILE A 123 0.07 15.42 17.54
C ILE A 123 1.59 15.23 17.52
N SER A 124 2.32 16.07 16.78
CA SER A 124 3.79 15.98 16.73
C SER A 124 4.42 16.24 18.10
N SER A 125 3.84 17.13 18.91
CA SER A 125 4.30 17.40 20.27
C SER A 125 4.11 16.19 21.19
N ILE A 126 2.97 15.48 21.08
CA ILE A 126 2.70 14.26 21.84
C ILE A 126 3.63 13.12 21.41
N LEU A 127 3.89 12.99 20.11
CA LEU A 127 4.74 11.93 19.57
C LEU A 127 6.25 12.24 19.61
N GLY A 128 6.61 13.49 19.91
CA GLY A 128 8.01 13.96 19.89
C GLY A 128 8.66 13.94 18.52
N ARG A 129 7.87 13.91 17.42
CA ARG A 129 8.38 13.84 16.04
C ARG A 129 7.41 14.41 15.02
N ALA A 130 7.92 14.76 13.84
CA ALA A 130 7.09 15.00 12.67
C ALA A 130 6.34 13.71 12.28
N ILE A 131 5.19 13.87 11.64
CA ILE A 131 4.37 12.74 11.18
C ILE A 131 4.20 12.79 9.67
N ASP A 132 4.01 11.64 9.04
CA ASP A 132 3.75 11.58 7.61
C ASP A 132 2.52 12.41 7.26
N TYR A 133 2.62 13.14 6.16
CA TYR A 133 1.65 14.11 5.76
C TYR A 133 1.52 14.12 4.24
N GLU A 134 0.28 14.09 3.78
CA GLU A 134 -0.04 14.24 2.37
C GLU A 134 -0.83 15.52 2.15
N PRO A 135 -0.49 16.28 1.09
CA PRO A 135 -1.15 17.55 0.84
C PRO A 135 -2.63 17.35 0.46
N PRO A 136 -3.49 18.36 0.69
CA PRO A 136 -4.92 18.30 0.36
C PRO A 136 -5.25 17.78 -1.05
N TRP A 137 -4.44 18.14 -2.06
CA TRP A 137 -4.66 17.69 -3.42
C TRP A 137 -4.44 16.18 -3.60
N ARG A 138 -3.56 15.56 -2.82
CA ARG A 138 -3.33 14.11 -2.85
C ARG A 138 -4.42 13.36 -2.11
N TYR A 139 -4.95 13.96 -1.04
CA TYR A 139 -6.08 13.39 -0.31
C TYR A 139 -7.32 13.19 -1.19
N TYR A 140 -7.55 14.04 -2.19
CA TYR A 140 -8.57 13.78 -3.22
C TYR A 140 -8.40 12.42 -3.90
N TYR A 141 -7.18 12.05 -4.31
CA TYR A 141 -6.91 10.76 -4.95
C TYR A 141 -7.13 9.60 -3.98
N ILE A 142 -6.72 9.76 -2.71
CA ILE A 142 -6.99 8.79 -1.65
C ILE A 142 -8.50 8.59 -1.49
N VAL A 143 -9.29 9.65 -1.31
CA VAL A 143 -10.74 9.54 -1.13
C VAL A 143 -11.42 8.91 -2.35
N ARG A 144 -11.07 9.39 -3.55
CA ARG A 144 -11.65 8.91 -4.81
C ARG A 144 -11.39 7.43 -5.02
N ASN A 145 -10.11 7.04 -4.96
CA ASN A 145 -9.70 5.68 -5.28
C ASN A 145 -10.17 4.71 -4.18
N SER A 146 -10.12 5.09 -2.90
CA SER A 146 -10.67 4.24 -1.82
C SER A 146 -12.18 4.07 -1.93
N THR A 147 -12.91 5.09 -2.42
CA THR A 147 -14.35 4.97 -2.72
C THR A 147 -14.60 3.95 -3.84
N ILE A 148 -13.80 3.98 -4.90
CA ILE A 148 -13.87 2.99 -5.99
C ILE A 148 -13.57 1.58 -5.46
N LEU A 149 -12.50 1.40 -4.69
CA LEU A 149 -12.13 0.11 -4.12
C LEU A 149 -13.18 -0.45 -3.16
N LEU A 150 -13.84 0.42 -2.38
CA LEU A 150 -14.95 0.01 -1.52
C LEU A 150 -16.13 -0.50 -2.35
N ARG A 151 -16.53 0.23 -3.39
CA ARG A 151 -17.64 -0.15 -4.28
C ARG A 151 -17.36 -1.45 -5.02
N GLU A 152 -16.13 -1.66 -5.44
CA GLU A 152 -15.69 -2.90 -6.06
C GLU A 152 -15.52 -4.06 -5.05
N GLY A 153 -15.65 -3.79 -3.75
CA GLY A 153 -15.49 -4.74 -2.63
C GLY A 153 -14.05 -5.19 -2.39
N LEU A 154 -13.06 -4.45 -2.89
CA LEU A 154 -11.63 -4.76 -2.77
C LEU A 154 -11.08 -4.37 -1.40
N ILE A 155 -11.67 -3.36 -0.77
CA ILE A 155 -11.41 -3.00 0.63
C ILE A 155 -12.71 -3.08 1.43
N ASP A 156 -12.58 -3.36 2.73
CA ASP A 156 -13.70 -3.39 3.66
C ASP A 156 -14.05 -1.98 4.19
N PRO A 157 -15.27 -1.77 4.71
CA PRO A 157 -15.70 -0.47 5.23
C PRO A 157 -14.80 0.08 6.35
N ALA A 158 -14.24 -0.77 7.21
CA ALA A 158 -13.37 -0.31 8.29
C ALA A 158 -12.04 0.24 7.74
N THR A 159 -11.43 -0.46 6.78
CA THR A 159 -10.25 0.02 6.05
C THR A 159 -10.55 1.35 5.36
N TYR A 160 -11.68 1.46 4.67
CA TYR A 160 -12.11 2.70 4.00
C TYR A 160 -12.24 3.88 4.98
N ILE A 161 -13.00 3.70 6.07
CA ILE A 161 -13.22 4.74 7.09
C ILE A 161 -11.88 5.14 7.73
N HIS A 162 -11.04 4.17 8.08
CA HIS A 162 -9.74 4.45 8.67
C HIS A 162 -8.85 5.30 7.76
N GLN A 163 -8.79 4.98 6.46
CA GLN A 163 -8.00 5.77 5.52
C GLN A 163 -8.47 7.21 5.41
N LEU A 164 -9.79 7.42 5.23
CA LEU A 164 -10.38 8.76 5.14
C LEU A 164 -10.18 9.53 6.45
N ALA A 165 -10.45 8.90 7.60
CA ALA A 165 -10.31 9.54 8.90
C ALA A 165 -8.86 9.89 9.23
N ASN A 166 -7.91 8.98 9.02
CA ASN A 166 -6.50 9.22 9.35
C ASN A 166 -5.91 10.34 8.49
N TRP A 167 -6.08 10.29 7.17
CA TRP A 167 -5.55 11.34 6.28
C TRP A 167 -6.32 12.66 6.42
N GLY A 168 -7.64 12.59 6.56
CA GLY A 168 -8.49 13.75 6.77
C GLY A 168 -8.20 14.48 8.08
N ALA A 169 -7.95 13.75 9.17
CA ALA A 169 -7.57 14.34 10.46
C ALA A 169 -6.22 15.06 10.38
N ARG A 170 -5.22 14.48 9.69
CA ARG A 170 -3.91 15.13 9.48
C ARG A 170 -4.07 16.45 8.72
N ILE A 171 -4.89 16.47 7.67
CA ILE A 171 -5.17 17.70 6.89
C ILE A 171 -5.97 18.71 7.70
N LEU A 172 -6.99 18.27 8.44
CA LEU A 172 -7.78 19.15 9.30
C LEU A 172 -6.88 19.91 10.29
N LEU A 173 -5.94 19.20 10.91
CA LEU A 173 -5.04 19.75 11.91
C LEU A 173 -3.89 20.58 11.30
N ALA A 174 -3.44 20.23 10.09
CA ALA A 174 -2.32 20.90 9.44
C ALA A 174 -2.72 22.11 8.59
N ASP A 175 -3.89 22.07 7.93
CA ASP A 175 -4.31 23.02 6.89
C ASP A 175 -5.72 23.59 7.11
N GLY A 176 -6.47 23.04 8.07
CA GLY A 176 -7.81 23.53 8.44
C GLY A 176 -8.95 22.93 7.60
N LEU A 177 -10.18 23.22 8.05
CA LEU A 177 -11.40 22.61 7.50
C LEU A 177 -11.63 22.97 6.02
N THR A 178 -11.30 24.19 5.62
CA THR A 178 -11.49 24.64 4.22
C THR A 178 -10.65 23.83 3.23
N LYS A 179 -9.45 23.41 3.65
CA LYS A 179 -8.54 22.58 2.85
C LYS A 179 -8.86 21.10 2.91
N LEU A 180 -9.66 20.66 3.88
CA LEU A 180 -10.18 19.30 3.96
C LEU A 180 -11.41 19.07 3.07
N LEU A 181 -12.39 19.98 3.13
CA LEU A 181 -13.74 19.72 2.60
C LEU A 181 -13.75 19.55 1.08
N LYS A 182 -13.05 20.41 0.35
CA LYS A 182 -13.05 20.38 -1.12
C LYS A 182 -12.51 19.05 -1.69
N PRO A 183 -11.30 18.58 -1.33
CA PRO A 183 -10.81 17.28 -1.81
C PRO A 183 -11.65 16.09 -1.33
N LEU A 184 -12.23 16.16 -0.12
CA LEU A 184 -13.14 15.13 0.39
C LEU A 184 -14.40 15.00 -0.47
N VAL A 185 -15.14 16.11 -0.65
CA VAL A 185 -16.40 16.10 -1.41
C VAL A 185 -16.14 15.73 -2.86
N LEU A 186 -15.14 16.36 -3.49
CA LEU A 186 -14.81 16.09 -4.89
C LEU A 186 -14.37 14.63 -5.09
N GLY A 187 -13.54 14.10 -4.18
CA GLY A 187 -13.09 12.71 -4.22
C GLY A 187 -14.25 11.72 -4.07
N LEU A 188 -15.17 11.98 -3.15
CA LEU A 188 -16.38 11.16 -2.98
C LEU A 188 -17.24 11.18 -4.25
N THR A 189 -17.52 12.36 -4.79
CA THR A 189 -18.33 12.52 -6.02
C THR A 189 -17.70 11.77 -7.18
N HIS A 190 -16.42 12.00 -7.48
CA HIS A 190 -15.73 11.34 -8.58
C HIS A 190 -15.60 9.83 -8.35
N GLY A 191 -15.39 9.37 -7.11
CA GLY A 191 -15.35 7.94 -6.80
C GLY A 191 -16.70 7.24 -6.97
N LEU A 192 -17.80 7.93 -6.66
CA LEU A 192 -19.17 7.44 -6.90
C LEU A 192 -19.53 7.46 -8.39
N MET A 193 -19.06 8.46 -9.14
CA MET A 193 -19.27 8.55 -10.60
C MET A 193 -18.28 7.70 -11.42
N HIS A 194 -17.26 7.12 -10.77
CA HIS A 194 -16.16 6.39 -11.43
C HIS A 194 -15.35 7.25 -12.40
N GLU A 195 -15.14 8.53 -12.05
CA GLU A 195 -14.30 9.46 -12.80
C GLU A 195 -12.82 9.29 -12.41
N ILE A 196 -12.05 8.67 -13.29
CA ILE A 196 -10.65 8.26 -13.09
C ILE A 196 -9.67 9.14 -13.86
N GLY A 197 -8.36 8.90 -13.67
CA GLY A 197 -7.30 9.67 -14.32
C GLY A 197 -6.82 10.89 -13.54
N PHE A 198 -5.99 11.70 -14.20
CA PHE A 198 -5.34 12.87 -13.63
C PHE A 198 -6.29 14.07 -13.52
N LEU A 199 -6.27 14.72 -12.36
CA LEU A 199 -6.88 16.03 -12.12
C LEU A 199 -5.82 16.97 -11.54
N ASP A 200 -5.64 18.14 -12.18
CA ASP A 200 -4.67 19.13 -11.75
C ASP A 200 -5.01 19.68 -10.35
N LYS A 201 -3.99 19.80 -9.49
CA LYS A 201 -4.10 20.30 -8.11
C LYS A 201 -4.82 21.64 -7.98
N ARG A 202 -4.79 22.49 -9.02
CA ARG A 202 -5.50 23.79 -9.06
C ARG A 202 -7.03 23.63 -8.96
N TYR A 203 -7.57 22.51 -9.42
CA TYR A 203 -9.00 22.22 -9.34
C TYR A 203 -9.39 21.54 -8.03
N ILE A 204 -8.43 20.99 -7.29
CA ILE A 204 -8.66 20.23 -6.06
C ILE A 204 -8.57 21.10 -4.80
N GLY A 205 -7.57 22.00 -4.74
CA GLY A 205 -7.21 22.78 -3.54
C GLY A 205 -7.88 24.13 -3.37
#